data_AF-A0A848YG29-F1
#
_entry.id   AF-A0A848YG29-F1
#
_cell.length_a   1.000
_cell.length_b   1.000
_cell.length_c   1.000
_cell.angle_alpha   90.00
_cell.angle_beta   90.00
_cell.angle_gamma   90.00
#
_symmetry.space_group_name_H-M   'P 1'
#
loop_
_entity.id
_entity.type
_entity.pdbx_description
1 polymer ?
#
loop_
_entity_poly.entity_id
_entity_poly.type
_entity_poly.pdbx_seq_one_letter_code
_entity_poly.pdbx_strand_id
1 'polypeptide(L)'
;MTNPRVGLVLVTPAMLKRLPAEGVADKELAALLAGERLVPIVHGTTFEELVKVSPLLASRNGLSTAEEPLSEVAKKLAELVAV
;
A
#
# COMPACT_ATOMS: atom_id res chain seq x y z
N MET A 1 -17.73 1.78 20.01
CA MET A 1 -17.28 0.76 19.03
C MET A 1 -16.23 1.45 18.18
N THR A 2 -14.98 1.01 18.24
CA THR A 2 -13.91 1.61 17.43
C THR A 2 -14.04 1.06 16.02
N ASN A 3 -14.34 1.91 15.03
CA ASN A 3 -14.26 1.50 13.63
C ASN A 3 -12.80 1.10 13.36
N PRO A 4 -12.52 -0.11 12.87
CA PRO A 4 -11.17 -0.48 12.49
C PRO A 4 -10.70 0.47 11.40
N ARG A 5 -9.66 1.24 11.68
CA ARG A 5 -9.04 2.13 10.70
C ARG A 5 -8.01 1.32 9.92
N VAL A 6 -8.21 1.25 8.61
CA VAL A 6 -7.27 0.62 7.68
C VAL A 6 -6.69 1.73 6.82
N GLY A 7 -5.36 1.85 6.81
CA GLY A 7 -4.66 2.72 5.90
C GLY A 7 -4.52 2.07 4.53
N LEU A 8 -4.77 2.81 3.46
CA LEU A 8 -4.57 2.34 2.08
C LEU A 8 -3.44 3.13 1.43
N VAL A 9 -2.57 2.43 0.70
CA VAL A 9 -1.48 3.06 -0.07
C VAL A 9 -1.53 2.56 -1.51
N LEU A 10 -1.82 3.46 -2.44
CA LEU A 10 -1.76 3.15 -3.88
C LEU A 10 -0.33 3.35 -4.40
N VAL A 11 0.36 2.25 -4.64
CA VAL A 11 1.73 2.22 -5.15
C VAL A 11 1.71 2.25 -6.67
N THR A 12 2.29 3.30 -7.25
CA THR A 12 2.39 3.49 -8.72
C THR A 12 3.85 3.69 -9.14
N PRO A 13 4.19 3.52 -10.44
CA PRO A 13 5.53 3.83 -10.93
C PRO A 13 5.97 5.26 -10.62
N ALA A 14 5.04 6.22 -10.64
CA ALA A 14 5.33 7.61 -10.29
C ALA A 14 5.70 7.76 -8.80
N MET A 15 5.01 7.04 -7.92
CA MET A 15 5.34 7.01 -6.48
C MET A 15 6.72 6.37 -6.25
N LEU A 16 7.01 5.22 -6.87
CA LEU A 16 8.31 4.54 -6.73
C LEU A 16 9.49 5.42 -7.17
N LYS A 17 9.31 6.24 -8.20
CA LYS A 17 10.32 7.20 -8.66
C LYS A 17 10.56 8.34 -7.68
N ARG A 18 9.53 8.76 -6.93
CA ARG A 18 9.58 9.91 -6.02
C ARG A 18 10.03 9.53 -4.61
N LEU A 19 9.70 8.32 -4.14
CA LEU A 19 10.00 7.87 -2.78
C LEU A 19 11.47 8.07 -2.38
N PRO A 20 12.47 7.66 -3.20
CA PRO A 20 13.89 7.83 -2.85
C PRO A 20 14.37 9.29 -2.89
N ALA A 21 13.70 10.14 -3.68
CA ALA A 21 14.10 11.54 -3.89
C ALA A 21 13.57 12.46 -2.79
N GLU A 22 12.44 12.09 -2.17
CA GLU A 22 11.78 12.85 -1.12
C GLU A 22 11.94 12.12 0.21
N GLY A 23 13.08 12.29 0.90
CA GLY A 23 13.36 11.64 2.21
C GLY A 23 12.36 11.94 3.35
N VAL A 24 11.35 12.78 3.09
CA VAL A 24 10.18 13.00 3.95
C VAL A 24 9.17 11.85 3.84
N ALA A 25 9.03 11.25 2.64
CA ALA A 25 8.12 10.14 2.39
C ALA A 25 8.45 8.94 3.28
N ASP A 26 9.73 8.67 3.54
CA ASP A 26 10.15 7.59 4.44
C ASP A 26 9.71 7.82 5.89
N LYS A 27 9.70 9.06 6.39
CA LYS A 27 9.29 9.37 7.77
C LYS A 27 7.77 9.30 7.94
N GLU A 28 7.01 9.85 7.00
CA GLU A 28 5.55 9.78 7.03
C GLU A 28 5.06 8.35 6.81
N LEU A 29 5.70 7.62 5.89
CA LEU A 29 5.41 6.21 5.65
C LEU A 29 5.79 5.34 6.85
N ALA A 30 6.93 5.60 7.51
CA ALA A 30 7.30 4.91 8.74
C ALA A 30 6.31 5.17 9.88
N ALA A 31 5.78 6.40 10.01
CA ALA A 31 4.73 6.71 10.97
C ALA A 31 3.42 5.96 10.67
N LEU A 32 3.03 5.87 9.39
CA LEU A 32 1.88 5.08 8.94
C LEU A 32 2.07 3.58 9.20
N LEU A 33 3.29 3.05 9.02
CA LEU A 33 3.64 1.64 9.25
C LEU A 33 3.71 1.25 10.73
N ALA A 34 3.87 2.22 11.64
CA ALA A 34 4.04 1.99 13.07
C ALA A 34 2.73 1.82 13.85
N GLY A 35 1.59 2.31 13.32
CA GLY A 35 0.36 2.44 14.10
C GLY A 35 -0.85 1.63 13.64
N GLU A 36 -0.97 1.27 12.35
CA GLU A 36 -2.24 0.78 11.79
C GLU A 36 -2.09 -0.37 10.77
N ARG A 37 -3.20 -1.05 10.47
CA ARG A 37 -3.30 -2.04 9.39
C ARG A 37 -3.20 -1.31 8.06
N LEU A 38 -2.02 -1.27 7.47
CA LEU A 38 -1.75 -0.68 6.16
C LEU A 38 -1.86 -1.74 5.05
N VAL A 39 -2.65 -1.47 4.01
CA VAL A 39 -2.78 -2.35 2.84
C VAL A 39 -2.23 -1.63 1.61
N PRO A 40 -1.06 -2.05 1.09
CA PRO A 40 -0.54 -1.53 -0.17
C PRO A 40 -1.28 -2.13 -1.36
N ILE A 41 -1.54 -1.31 -2.38
CA ILE A 41 -2.17 -1.70 -3.65
C ILE A 41 -1.21 -1.30 -4.76
N VAL A 42 -0.60 -2.26 -5.45
CA VAL A 42 0.28 -1.96 -6.59
C VAL A 42 -0.56 -1.77 -7.86
N HIS A 43 -0.33 -0.66 -8.55
CA HIS A 43 -1.04 -0.27 -9.77
C HIS A 43 -0.07 0.21 -10.85
N GLY A 44 -0.04 -0.51 -11.98
CA GLY A 44 0.90 -0.24 -13.07
C GLY A 44 2.37 -0.51 -12.71
N THR A 45 2.63 -1.22 -11.62
CA THR A 45 3.94 -1.64 -11.11
C THR A 45 3.82 -3.02 -10.45
N THR A 46 4.91 -3.56 -9.90
CA THR A 46 4.93 -4.87 -9.24
C THR A 46 5.40 -4.79 -7.79
N PHE A 47 5.08 -5.81 -7.01
CA PHE A 47 5.65 -5.96 -5.66
C PHE A 47 7.17 -6.09 -5.69
N GLU A 48 7.74 -6.68 -6.74
CA GLU A 48 9.19 -6.79 -6.91
C GLU A 48 9.86 -5.41 -7.04
N GLU A 49 9.25 -4.49 -7.79
CA GLU A 49 9.73 -3.11 -7.89
C GLU A 49 9.55 -2.36 -6.57
N LEU A 50 8.44 -2.59 -5.87
CA LEU A 50 8.19 -2.02 -4.55
C LEU A 50 9.21 -2.50 -3.51
N VAL A 51 9.56 -3.79 -3.48
CA VAL A 51 10.56 -4.36 -2.55
C VAL A 51 11.91 -3.66 -2.69
N LYS A 52 12.31 -3.30 -3.92
CA LYS A 52 13.58 -2.61 -4.18
C LYS A 52 13.63 -1.20 -3.59
N VAL A 53 12.48 -0.54 -3.47
CA VAL A 53 12.38 0.85 -3.00
C VAL A 53 12.04 0.90 -1.51
N SER A 54 11.07 0.12 -1.06
CA SER A 54 10.62 0.09 0.33
C SER A 54 10.28 -1.35 0.76
N PRO A 55 11.27 -2.10 1.29
CA PRO A 55 11.05 -3.45 1.81
C PRO A 55 10.01 -3.49 2.93
N LEU A 56 9.93 -2.44 3.76
CA LEU A 56 8.99 -2.36 4.89
C LEU A 56 7.54 -2.17 4.45
N LEU A 57 7.30 -1.47 3.34
CA LEU A 57 5.97 -1.35 2.76
C LEU A 57 5.61 -2.63 2.01
N ALA A 58 6.56 -3.24 1.31
CA ALA A 58 6.36 -4.50 0.58
C ALA A 58 6.09 -5.70 1.50
N SER A 59 6.55 -5.68 2.75
CA SER A 59 6.32 -6.76 3.72
C SER A 59 4.86 -6.83 4.22
N ARG A 60 4.04 -5.84 3.85
CA ARG A 60 2.61 -5.81 4.19
C ARG A 60 1.81 -6.60 3.16
N ASN A 61 0.78 -7.30 3.63
CA ASN A 61 -0.16 -7.98 2.75
C ASN A 61 -0.91 -6.94 1.92
N GLY A 62 -0.74 -7.01 0.60
CA GLY A 62 -1.28 -6.04 -0.35
C GLY A 62 -2.03 -6.70 -1.50
N LEU A 63 -2.53 -5.85 -2.40
CA LEU A 63 -3.28 -6.26 -3.59
C LEU A 63 -2.59 -5.75 -4.85
N SER A 64 -2.80 -6.42 -5.98
CA SER A 64 -2.24 -6.03 -7.28
C SER A 64 -3.35 -5.84 -8.29
N THR A 65 -3.39 -4.66 -8.92
CA THR A 65 -4.33 -4.45 -10.04
C THR A 65 -3.86 -5.11 -11.34
N ALA A 66 -2.68 -5.73 -11.35
CA ALA A 66 -2.21 -6.54 -12.47
C ALA A 66 -2.74 -7.97 -12.40
N GLU A 67 -3.07 -8.45 -11.20
CA GLU A 67 -3.65 -9.79 -10.97
C GLU A 67 -5.17 -9.75 -11.10
N GLU A 68 -5.79 -8.67 -10.62
CA GLU A 68 -7.25 -8.53 -10.60
C GLU A 68 -7.66 -7.11 -11.01
N PRO A 69 -8.84 -6.93 -11.61
CA PRO A 69 -9.34 -5.60 -11.93
C PRO A 69 -9.60 -4.80 -10.66
N LEU A 70 -9.50 -3.47 -10.76
CA LEU A 70 -9.65 -2.55 -9.63
C LEU A 70 -10.99 -2.71 -8.89
N SER A 71 -12.05 -3.13 -9.60
CA SER A 71 -13.35 -3.42 -9.00
C SER A 71 -13.31 -4.57 -7.99
N GLU A 72 -12.56 -5.64 -8.28
CA GLU A 72 -12.44 -6.78 -7.38
C GLU A 72 -11.50 -6.45 -6.20
N VAL A 73 -10.43 -5.70 -6.48
CA VAL A 73 -9.58 -5.12 -5.43
C VAL A 73 -10.40 -4.28 -4.44
N ALA A 74 -11.29 -3.41 -4.95
CA ALA A 74 -12.17 -2.59 -4.12
C ALA A 74 -13.16 -3.41 -3.29
N LYS A 75 -13.74 -4.48 -3.84
CA LYS A 75 -14.61 -5.40 -3.09
C LYS A 75 -13.86 -6.08 -1.93
N LYS A 76 -12.68 -6.63 -2.19
CA LYS A 76 -11.85 -7.27 -1.16
C LYS A 76 -11.49 -6.31 -0.02
N LEU A 77 -11.22 -5.04 -0.35
CA LEU A 77 -10.98 -4.01 0.66
C LEU A 77 -12.23 -3.70 1.47
N ALA A 78 -13.40 -3.63 0.84
CA ALA A 78 -14.67 -3.40 1.54
C ALA A 78 -14.97 -4.54 2.53
N GLU A 79 -14.73 -5.79 2.14
CA GLU A 79 -14.85 -6.96 3.01
C GLU A 79 -13.88 -6.91 4.20
N LEU A 80 -12.65 -6.45 3.96
CA LEU A 80 -11.62 -6.32 5.01
C LEU A 80 -11.97 -5.26 6.08
N VAL A 81 -12.68 -4.21 5.69
CA VAL A 81 -13.04 -3.07 6.55
C VAL A 81 -14.39 -3.28 7.27
N ALA A 82 -15.25 -4.14 6.74
CA ALA A 82 -16.58 -4.41 7.30
C ALA A 82 -16.58 -5.27 8.59
N VAL A 83 -15.41 -5.77 9.01
CA VAL A 83 -15.23 -6.67 10.18
C VAL A 83 -14.88 -5.89 11.45
#